data_AF-A0A4Q5X370-F1
#
_entry.id   AF-A0A4Q5X370-F1
#
_cell.length_a   1.000
_cell.length_b   1.000
_cell.length_c   1.000
_cell.angle_alpha   90.00
_cell.angle_beta   90.00
_cell.angle_gamma   90.00
#
_symmetry.space_group_name_H-M   'P 1'
#
loop_
_entity.id
_entity.type
_entity.pdbx_description
1 polymer ?
#
loop_
_entity_poly.entity_id
_entity_poly.type
_entity_poly.pdbx_seq_one_letter_code
_entity_poly.pdbx_strand_id
1 'polypeptide(L)'
;MPSRMLPRRPRSKARLRAFTLVELMTVVAILGILSAVAITLVRGHMRAAKTTSALAGAQWVRAGQLAFRSENGQFMDCSGTANRYYPMQTPGQKSYSWVQTSHPDYTRWASLGIPATGGTHFGYLVNAGLAGQAYPALQTSTAVVIPASADPWYVLQFRGDLDGDGVIMRGVATSVDAEVFVENEGE
;
A
#
# COMPACT_ATOMS: atom_id res chain seq x y z
N MET A 1 -42.90 -24.42 -75.57
CA MET A 1 -41.59 -24.82 -75.00
C MET A 1 -41.79 -25.11 -73.52
N PRO A 2 -41.41 -26.29 -72.97
CA PRO A 2 -41.59 -26.56 -71.55
C PRO A 2 -40.38 -26.07 -70.74
N SER A 3 -40.66 -25.35 -69.66
CA SER A 3 -39.70 -24.80 -68.70
C SER A 3 -39.08 -25.92 -67.86
N ARG A 4 -37.77 -26.13 -67.96
CA ARG A 4 -37.02 -27.14 -67.21
C ARG A 4 -36.77 -26.63 -65.78
N MET A 5 -37.53 -27.12 -64.81
CA MET A 5 -37.28 -26.88 -63.38
C MET A 5 -35.97 -27.57 -62.96
N LEU A 6 -35.00 -26.80 -62.46
CA LEU A 6 -33.78 -27.34 -61.87
C LEU A 6 -34.03 -27.73 -60.39
N PRO A 7 -33.58 -28.92 -59.95
CA PRO A 7 -33.77 -29.36 -58.57
C PRO A 7 -32.91 -28.53 -57.60
N ARG A 8 -33.56 -27.98 -56.57
CA ARG A 8 -32.89 -27.30 -55.45
C ARG A 8 -32.10 -28.31 -54.62
N ARG A 9 -30.77 -28.18 -54.61
CA ARG A 9 -29.87 -28.95 -53.72
C ARG A 9 -30.23 -28.66 -52.25
N PRO A 10 -30.47 -29.68 -51.40
CA PRO A 10 -30.71 -29.45 -49.99
C PRO A 10 -29.42 -28.92 -49.32
N ARG A 11 -29.52 -27.78 -48.62
CA ARG A 11 -28.45 -27.29 -47.74
C ARG A 11 -28.26 -28.29 -46.60
N SER A 12 -27.07 -28.88 -46.50
CA SER A 12 -26.70 -29.68 -45.33
C SER A 12 -26.74 -28.79 -44.09
N LYS A 13 -27.67 -29.04 -43.17
CA LYS A 13 -27.63 -28.42 -41.84
C LYS A 13 -26.39 -28.96 -41.14
N ALA A 14 -25.37 -28.13 -40.97
CA ALA A 14 -24.28 -28.44 -40.06
C ALA A 14 -24.91 -28.66 -38.67
N ARG A 15 -24.84 -29.89 -38.16
CA ARG A 15 -25.30 -30.20 -36.80
C ARG A 15 -24.42 -29.40 -35.85
N LEU A 16 -25.00 -28.38 -35.22
CA LEU A 16 -24.39 -27.73 -34.05
C LEU A 16 -24.17 -28.81 -33.00
N ARG A 17 -22.91 -29.11 -32.69
CA ARG A 17 -22.55 -30.03 -31.61
C ARG A 17 -22.91 -29.34 -30.30
N ALA A 18 -23.90 -29.87 -29.59
CA ALA A 18 -24.21 -29.46 -28.23
C ALA A 18 -23.19 -30.13 -27.28
N PHE A 19 -22.62 -29.35 -26.37
CA PHE A 19 -21.71 -29.84 -25.33
C PHE A 19 -22.44 -30.82 -24.40
N THR A 20 -21.73 -31.85 -23.92
CA THR A 20 -22.30 -32.82 -22.99
C THR A 20 -22.27 -32.27 -21.55
N LEU A 21 -23.19 -32.74 -20.70
CA LEU A 21 -23.27 -32.33 -19.29
C LEU A 21 -21.96 -32.67 -18.55
N VAL A 22 -21.35 -33.81 -18.85
CA VAL A 22 -20.08 -34.25 -18.25
C VAL A 22 -18.92 -33.33 -18.63
N GLU A 23 -18.90 -32.84 -19.88
CA GLU A 23 -17.89 -31.91 -20.38
C GLU A 23 -17.98 -30.56 -19.64
N LEU A 24 -19.19 -30.09 -19.35
CA LEU A 24 -19.38 -28.90 -18.52
C LEU A 24 -18.95 -29.14 -17.05
N MET A 25 -19.31 -30.29 -16.47
CA MET A 25 -18.97 -30.61 -15.07
C MET A 25 -17.45 -30.65 -14.83
N THR A 26 -16.70 -31.27 -15.74
CA THR A 26 -15.24 -31.35 -15.63
C THR A 26 -14.58 -29.98 -15.74
N VAL A 27 -15.05 -29.12 -16.63
CA VAL A 27 -14.56 -27.74 -16.76
C VAL A 27 -14.80 -26.95 -15.47
N VAL A 28 -16.01 -27.01 -14.91
CA VAL A 28 -16.32 -26.31 -13.65
C VAL A 28 -15.48 -26.84 -12.48
N ALA A 29 -15.26 -28.15 -12.41
CA ALA A 29 -14.40 -28.76 -11.39
C ALA A 29 -12.96 -28.23 -11.49
N ILE A 30 -12.38 -28.20 -12.69
CA ILE A 30 -11.02 -27.68 -12.92
C ILE A 30 -10.96 -26.17 -12.62
N LEU A 31 -11.95 -25.40 -13.07
CA LEU A 31 -12.02 -23.95 -12.79
C LEU A 31 -12.15 -23.66 -11.29
N GLY A 32 -12.89 -24.46 -10.54
CA GLY A 32 -12.99 -24.33 -9.08
C GLY A 32 -11.64 -24.47 -8.39
N ILE A 33 -10.85 -25.48 -8.78
CA ILE A 33 -9.50 -25.71 -8.24
C ILE A 33 -8.56 -24.55 -8.62
N LEU A 34 -8.55 -24.16 -9.91
CA LEU A 34 -7.69 -23.07 -10.38
C LEU A 34 -8.03 -21.75 -9.70
N SER A 35 -9.31 -21.46 -9.49
CA SER A 35 -9.76 -20.23 -8.84
C SER A 35 -9.31 -20.17 -7.38
N ALA A 36 -9.41 -21.28 -6.65
CA ALA A 36 -8.99 -21.33 -5.25
C ALA A 36 -7.48 -21.03 -5.09
N VAL A 37 -6.64 -21.66 -5.91
CA VAL A 37 -5.18 -21.43 -5.89
C VAL A 37 -4.86 -19.99 -6.32
N ALA A 38 -5.47 -19.51 -7.41
CA ALA A 38 -5.22 -18.16 -7.93
C ALA A 38 -5.52 -17.05 -6.90
N ILE A 39 -6.61 -17.18 -6.12
CA ILE A 39 -6.96 -16.19 -5.10
C ILE A 39 -5.86 -16.06 -4.04
N THR A 40 -5.34 -17.17 -3.53
CA THR A 40 -4.29 -17.13 -2.49
C THR A 40 -2.99 -16.52 -3.01
N LEU A 41 -2.61 -16.87 -4.24
CA LEU A 41 -1.41 -16.33 -4.89
C LEU A 41 -1.51 -14.81 -5.09
N VAL A 42 -2.64 -14.33 -5.62
CA VAL A 42 -2.86 -12.91 -5.87
C VAL A 42 -2.89 -12.12 -4.56
N ARG A 43 -3.47 -12.67 -3.48
CA ARG A 43 -3.46 -12.02 -2.15
C ARG A 43 -2.04 -11.82 -1.63
N GLY A 44 -1.18 -12.83 -1.71
CA GLY A 44 0.23 -12.71 -1.32
C GLY A 44 0.97 -11.62 -2.11
N HIS A 45 0.79 -11.58 -3.42
CA HIS A 45 1.38 -10.52 -4.26
C HIS A 45 0.87 -9.12 -3.92
N MET A 46 -0.43 -8.97 -3.60
CA MET A 46 -0.98 -7.69 -3.17
C MET A 46 -0.40 -7.24 -1.83
N ARG A 47 -0.21 -8.12 -0.84
CA ARG A 47 0.42 -7.78 0.44
C ARG A 47 1.86 -7.30 0.27
N ALA A 48 2.64 -8.01 -0.55
CA ALA A 48 4.02 -7.61 -0.88
C ALA A 48 4.07 -6.24 -1.62
N ALA A 49 3.16 -6.02 -2.57
CA ALA A 49 3.07 -4.75 -3.29
C ALA A 49 2.69 -3.59 -2.37
N LYS A 50 1.75 -3.80 -1.43
CA LYS A 50 1.37 -2.79 -0.45
C LYS A 50 2.51 -2.51 0.54
N THR A 51 3.23 -3.53 1.01
CA THR A 51 4.44 -3.38 1.85
C THR A 51 5.49 -2.51 1.13
N THR A 52 5.74 -2.77 -0.15
CA THR A 52 6.64 -1.96 -0.98
C THR A 52 6.13 -0.52 -1.12
N SER A 53 4.81 -0.33 -1.24
CA SER A 53 4.19 1.00 -1.27
C SER A 53 4.37 1.77 0.04
N ALA A 54 4.39 1.10 1.20
CA ALA A 54 4.69 1.72 2.49
C ALA A 54 6.11 2.30 2.51
N LEU A 55 7.08 1.48 2.06
CA LEU A 55 8.47 1.89 1.96
C LEU A 55 8.64 3.04 0.96
N ALA A 56 7.94 3.02 -0.18
CA ALA A 56 7.95 4.12 -1.14
C ALA A 56 7.45 5.43 -0.51
N GLY A 57 6.37 5.40 0.26
CA GLY A 57 5.88 6.56 1.02
C GLY A 57 6.91 7.06 2.03
N ALA A 58 7.58 6.14 2.73
CA ALA A 58 8.67 6.48 3.65
C ALA A 58 9.86 7.15 2.93
N GLN A 59 10.19 6.73 1.71
CA GLN A 59 11.22 7.38 0.91
C GLN A 59 10.84 8.80 0.48
N TRP A 60 9.56 9.04 0.13
CA TRP A 60 9.09 10.39 -0.17
C TRP A 60 9.20 11.31 1.04
N VAL A 61 8.81 10.83 2.22
CA VAL A 61 8.99 11.58 3.47
C VAL A 61 10.46 11.87 3.72
N ARG A 62 11.35 10.87 3.58
CA ARG A 62 12.79 11.05 3.75
C ARG A 62 13.34 12.12 2.79
N ALA A 63 12.96 12.07 1.52
CA ALA A 63 13.39 13.06 0.53
C ALA A 63 12.93 14.47 0.91
N GLY A 64 11.67 14.65 1.33
CA GLY A 64 11.15 15.93 1.80
C GLY A 64 11.86 16.44 3.05
N GLN A 65 12.15 15.55 4.01
CA GLN A 65 12.88 15.89 5.23
C GLN A 65 14.32 16.33 4.94
N LEU A 66 15.01 15.65 4.02
CA LEU A 66 16.36 16.03 3.60
C LEU A 66 16.38 17.38 2.87
N ALA A 67 15.41 17.63 1.99
CA ALA A 67 15.25 18.92 1.34
C ALA A 67 15.02 20.03 2.37
N PHE A 68 14.08 19.83 3.31
CA PHE A 68 13.79 20.80 4.37
C PHE A 68 15.01 21.07 5.26
N ARG A 69 15.78 20.03 5.63
CA ARG A 69 17.03 20.18 6.40
C ARG A 69 18.08 20.96 5.62
N SER A 70 18.19 20.77 4.31
CA SER A 70 19.16 21.51 3.49
C SER A 70 18.87 23.01 3.46
N GLU A 71 17.60 23.40 3.57
CA GLU A 71 17.16 24.79 3.56
C GLU A 71 17.18 25.44 4.96
N ASN A 72 16.77 24.69 5.99
CA ASN A 72 16.50 25.24 7.33
C ASN A 72 17.51 24.79 8.40
N GLY A 73 18.44 23.90 8.07
CA GLY A 73 19.44 23.36 9.00
C GLY A 73 18.92 22.33 10.00
N GLN A 74 17.61 22.06 10.03
CA GLN A 74 16.95 21.12 10.94
C GLN A 74 15.84 20.35 10.23
N PHE A 75 15.41 19.22 10.80
CA PHE A 75 14.27 18.45 10.29
C PHE A 75 12.93 19.04 10.76
N MET A 76 11.86 18.70 10.05
CA MET A 76 10.51 19.19 10.34
C MET A 76 9.70 18.16 11.12
N ASP A 77 9.09 18.58 12.23
CA ASP A 77 8.06 17.78 12.90
C ASP A 77 6.71 17.96 12.20
N CYS A 78 6.28 16.94 11.45
CA CYS A 78 5.05 16.97 10.67
C CYS A 78 3.84 16.46 11.45
N SER A 79 4.02 15.73 12.55
CA SER A 79 2.91 15.11 13.30
C SER A 79 2.67 15.72 14.69
N GLY A 80 3.56 16.61 15.15
CA GLY A 80 3.43 17.26 16.44
C GLY A 80 3.50 16.27 17.60
N THR A 81 3.06 16.71 18.78
CA THR A 81 3.08 15.91 20.02
C THR A 81 1.90 14.92 20.16
N ALA A 82 0.92 14.98 19.26
CA ALA A 82 -0.34 14.23 19.38
C ALA A 82 -0.31 12.82 18.77
N ASN A 83 0.85 12.34 18.31
CA ASN A 83 1.02 11.06 17.61
C ASN A 83 -0.06 10.83 16.52
N ARG A 84 -0.30 11.87 15.71
CA ARG A 84 -1.28 11.82 14.63
C ARG A 84 -0.64 11.30 13.35
N TYR A 85 -1.23 10.23 12.83
CA TYR A 85 -0.82 9.67 11.55
C TYR A 85 -1.52 10.39 10.40
N TYR A 86 -0.77 10.63 9.35
CA TYR A 86 -1.20 11.24 8.10
C TYR A 86 -1.09 10.23 6.95
N PRO A 87 -2.01 10.21 5.98
CA PRO A 87 -3.23 11.02 5.85
C PRO A 87 -4.38 10.55 6.76
N MET A 88 -4.23 9.41 7.44
CA MET A 88 -5.26 8.74 8.20
C MET A 88 -4.71 8.26 9.54
N GLN A 89 -5.49 8.46 10.61
CA GLN A 89 -5.17 7.91 11.91
C GLN A 89 -5.20 6.38 11.89
N THR A 90 -6.30 5.73 11.50
CA THR A 90 -6.46 4.27 11.61
C THR A 90 -6.49 3.61 10.22
N PRO A 91 -5.34 3.21 9.66
CA PRO A 91 -5.32 2.58 8.35
C PRO A 91 -6.12 1.27 8.34
N GLY A 92 -6.56 0.90 7.14
CA GLY A 92 -7.32 -0.30 6.83
C GLY A 92 -7.23 -0.56 5.34
N GLN A 93 -8.17 -1.33 4.78
CA GLN A 93 -8.09 -1.71 3.36
C GLN A 93 -8.29 -0.55 2.37
N LYS A 94 -8.79 0.62 2.82
CA LYS A 94 -9.05 1.79 1.97
C LYS A 94 -7.76 2.57 1.67
N SER A 95 -7.64 3.04 0.43
CA SER A 95 -6.58 3.97 0.04
C SER A 95 -7.01 5.42 0.33
N TYR A 96 -6.09 6.22 0.85
CA TYR A 96 -6.29 7.63 1.20
C TYR A 96 -5.38 8.54 0.37
N SER A 97 -5.91 9.67 -0.09
CA SER A 97 -5.13 10.69 -0.78
C SER A 97 -4.09 11.31 0.16
N TRP A 98 -2.91 11.64 -0.37
CA TRP A 98 -1.90 12.45 0.29
C TRP A 98 -2.28 13.93 0.41
N VAL A 99 -3.39 14.36 -0.21
CA VAL A 99 -3.94 15.71 -0.08
C VAL A 99 -5.19 15.62 0.81
N GLN A 100 -5.03 15.93 2.11
CA GLN A 100 -6.12 15.92 3.10
C GLN A 100 -6.30 17.30 3.73
N THR A 101 -6.95 18.23 3.04
CA THR A 101 -7.09 19.63 3.52
C THR A 101 -7.82 19.77 4.86
N SER A 102 -8.62 18.77 5.26
CA SER A 102 -9.30 18.73 6.56
C SER A 102 -8.43 18.19 7.70
N HIS A 103 -7.28 17.56 7.39
CA HIS A 103 -6.39 17.02 8.40
C HIS A 103 -5.60 18.17 9.08
N PRO A 104 -5.54 18.25 10.42
CA PRO A 104 -4.87 19.35 11.12
C PRO A 104 -3.42 19.56 10.72
N ASP A 105 -2.72 18.46 10.43
CA ASP A 105 -1.30 18.48 10.08
C ASP A 105 -1.03 18.64 8.56
N TYR A 106 -2.07 18.83 7.75
CA TYR A 106 -1.96 18.89 6.28
C TYR A 106 -0.92 19.89 5.78
N THR A 107 -0.91 21.11 6.32
CA THR A 107 0.01 22.16 5.86
C THR A 107 1.48 21.79 6.10
N ARG A 108 1.76 21.08 7.19
CA ARG A 108 3.12 20.57 7.48
C ARG A 108 3.50 19.46 6.53
N TRP A 109 2.60 18.49 6.33
CA TRP A 109 2.82 17.39 5.39
C TRP A 109 2.95 17.84 3.94
N ALA A 110 2.18 18.86 3.54
CA ALA A 110 2.25 19.46 2.21
C ALA A 110 3.62 20.12 1.94
N SER A 111 4.28 20.67 2.97
CA SER A 111 5.60 21.28 2.82
C SER A 111 6.73 20.28 2.51
N LEU A 112 6.52 18.98 2.76
CA LEU A 112 7.47 17.93 2.37
C LEU A 112 7.45 17.62 0.86
N GLY A 113 6.49 18.15 0.10
CA GLY A 113 6.44 17.95 -1.35
C GLY A 113 6.13 16.51 -1.77
N ILE A 114 5.42 15.74 -0.93
CA ILE A 114 5.03 14.36 -1.28
C ILE A 114 4.13 14.39 -2.53
N PRO A 115 4.34 13.48 -3.51
CA PRO A 115 3.53 13.45 -4.72
C PRO A 115 2.03 13.36 -4.41
N ALA A 116 1.25 14.27 -5.00
CA ALA A 116 -0.21 14.27 -4.87
C ALA A 116 -0.89 13.16 -5.70
N THR A 117 -0.13 12.46 -6.54
CA THR A 117 -0.63 11.39 -7.41
C THR A 117 -0.56 10.04 -6.71
N GLY A 118 -1.70 9.34 -6.67
CA GLY A 118 -1.82 8.07 -5.96
C GLY A 118 -2.26 8.25 -4.51
N GLY A 119 -2.81 7.18 -3.93
CA GLY A 119 -3.18 7.12 -2.52
C GLY A 119 -2.31 6.13 -1.75
N THR A 120 -2.37 6.19 -0.43
CA THR A 120 -1.68 5.29 0.48
C THR A 120 -2.67 4.49 1.33
N HIS A 121 -2.36 3.22 1.58
CA HIS A 121 -3.05 2.38 2.57
C HIS A 121 -2.45 2.52 3.98
N PHE A 122 -1.35 3.25 4.09
CA PHE A 122 -0.57 3.43 5.31
C PHE A 122 -0.75 4.85 5.85
N GLY A 123 -0.78 4.94 7.18
CA GLY A 123 -0.58 6.19 7.90
C GLY A 123 0.89 6.35 8.25
N TYR A 124 1.38 7.58 8.18
CA TYR A 124 2.76 7.98 8.48
C TYR A 124 2.76 9.05 9.56
N LEU A 125 3.74 9.00 10.45
CA LEU A 125 3.88 9.88 11.59
C LEU A 125 5.34 10.30 11.65
N VAL A 126 5.60 11.61 11.62
CA VAL A 126 6.97 12.12 11.59
C VAL A 126 7.15 13.10 12.73
N ASN A 127 8.07 12.77 13.61
CA ASN A 127 8.56 13.66 14.65
C ASN A 127 10.00 14.03 14.37
N ALA A 128 10.38 15.25 14.74
CA ALA A 128 11.74 15.74 14.63
C ALA A 128 12.17 16.43 15.91
N GLY A 129 13.47 16.45 16.15
CA GLY A 129 14.08 17.11 17.28
C GLY A 129 15.51 17.54 17.02
N LEU A 130 16.04 18.35 17.92
CA LEU A 130 17.43 18.82 17.92
C LEU A 130 18.36 17.78 18.54
N ALA A 131 19.65 17.97 18.33
CA ALA A 131 20.70 17.16 18.94
C ALA A 131 20.50 17.05 20.47
N GLY A 132 20.60 15.83 21.00
CA GLY A 132 20.43 15.55 22.43
C GLY A 132 18.98 15.60 22.96
N GLN A 133 17.99 15.99 22.16
CA GLN A 133 16.59 15.83 22.55
C GLN A 133 16.17 14.36 22.51
N ALA A 134 15.36 13.94 23.49
CA ALA A 134 14.85 12.58 23.56
C ALA A 134 13.88 12.28 22.40
N TYR A 135 13.97 11.07 21.86
CA TYR A 135 13.01 10.58 20.87
C TYR A 135 11.62 10.44 21.49
N PRO A 136 10.54 10.66 20.71
CA PRO A 136 9.19 10.35 21.16
C PRO A 136 9.05 8.84 21.41
N ALA A 137 8.07 8.47 22.23
CA ALA A 137 7.71 7.07 22.41
C ALA A 137 7.30 6.45 21.06
N LEU A 138 8.01 5.40 20.66
CA LEU A 138 7.69 4.63 19.48
C LEU A 138 6.38 3.86 19.71
N GLN A 139 5.57 3.78 18.67
CA GLN A 139 4.28 3.08 18.69
C GLN A 139 4.42 1.65 18.18
N THR A 140 5.63 1.09 18.17
CA THR A 140 5.90 -0.31 17.88
C THR A 140 5.58 -1.18 19.09
N SER A 141 5.21 -2.44 18.85
CA SER A 141 5.04 -3.44 19.91
C SER A 141 6.39 -4.00 20.38
N THR A 142 7.36 -4.08 19.46
CA THR A 142 8.74 -4.46 19.77
C THR A 142 9.54 -3.23 20.18
N ALA A 143 10.35 -3.36 21.23
CA ALA A 143 11.24 -2.30 21.69
C ALA A 143 12.36 -2.08 20.65
N VAL A 144 12.32 -0.93 19.97
CA VAL A 144 13.37 -0.48 19.05
C VAL A 144 14.24 0.52 19.78
N VAL A 145 15.54 0.25 19.86
CA VAL A 145 16.52 1.16 20.47
C VAL A 145 17.10 2.04 19.38
N ILE A 146 16.83 3.34 19.46
CA ILE A 146 17.42 4.34 18.57
C ILE A 146 18.63 4.93 19.29
N PRO A 147 19.84 4.89 18.71
CA PRO A 147 21.03 5.49 19.32
C PRO A 147 20.85 7.01 19.42
N ALA A 148 21.37 7.62 20.48
CA ALA A 148 21.28 9.07 20.65
C ALA A 148 21.98 9.81 19.50
N SER A 149 21.31 10.81 18.93
CA SER A 149 21.84 11.63 17.85
C SER A 149 22.62 12.86 18.37
N ALA A 150 23.82 13.06 17.83
CA ALA A 150 24.59 14.30 17.97
C ALA A 150 24.15 15.41 16.98
N ASP A 151 23.35 15.05 15.98
CA ASP A 151 22.77 15.96 14.97
C ASP A 151 21.26 16.12 15.16
N PRO A 152 20.62 17.14 14.56
CA PRO A 152 19.16 17.16 14.42
C PRO A 152 18.65 15.86 13.80
N TRP A 153 17.55 15.34 14.33
CA TRP A 153 17.02 14.03 13.95
C TRP A 153 15.56 14.09 13.54
N TYR A 154 15.14 13.09 12.76
CA TYR A 154 13.72 12.76 12.61
C TYR A 154 13.51 11.25 12.85
N VAL A 155 12.30 10.94 13.31
CA VAL A 155 11.77 9.59 13.42
C VAL A 155 10.48 9.54 12.63
N LEU A 156 10.47 8.72 11.59
CA LEU A 156 9.30 8.38 10.81
C LEU A 156 8.77 7.03 11.31
N GLN A 157 7.50 6.98 11.66
CA GLN A 157 6.78 5.76 11.93
C GLN A 157 5.69 5.60 10.87
N PHE A 158 5.48 4.40 10.38
CA PHE A 158 4.36 4.10 9.49
C PHE A 158 3.59 2.90 10.00
N ARG A 159 2.30 2.86 9.67
CA ARG A 159 1.44 1.73 10.01
C ARG A 159 0.41 1.45 8.95
N GLY A 160 0.02 0.20 8.81
CA GLY A 160 -1.00 -0.25 7.86
C GLY A 160 -1.68 -1.52 8.34
N ASP A 161 -2.95 -1.66 7.99
CA ASP A 161 -3.70 -2.92 8.11
C ASP A 161 -4.06 -3.35 6.68
N LEU A 162 -3.34 -4.37 6.22
CA LEU A 162 -3.23 -4.78 4.83
C LEU A 162 -4.41 -5.64 4.38
N ASP A 163 -5.00 -6.42 5.28
CA ASP A 163 -6.06 -7.37 5.01
C ASP A 163 -7.32 -7.18 5.87
N GLY A 164 -7.34 -6.19 6.76
CA GLY A 164 -8.51 -5.77 7.51
C GLY A 164 -8.81 -6.61 8.75
N ASP A 165 -7.88 -7.45 9.21
CA ASP A 165 -8.09 -8.34 10.34
C ASP A 165 -7.78 -7.69 11.71
N GLY A 166 -7.27 -6.46 11.69
CA GLY A 166 -6.94 -5.67 12.88
C GLY A 166 -5.51 -5.86 13.37
N VAL A 167 -4.70 -6.72 12.75
CA VAL A 167 -3.26 -6.74 12.97
C VAL A 167 -2.61 -5.65 12.11
N ILE A 168 -1.69 -4.93 12.73
CA ILE A 168 -1.10 -3.73 12.15
C ILE A 168 0.37 -4.01 11.86
N MET A 169 0.73 -3.92 10.58
CA MET A 169 2.11 -3.76 10.15
C MET A 169 2.59 -2.39 10.63
N ARG A 170 3.73 -2.33 11.33
CA ARG A 170 4.35 -1.05 11.71
C ARG A 170 5.80 -1.03 11.28
N GLY A 171 6.30 0.15 10.99
CA GLY A 171 7.72 0.33 10.77
C GLY A 171 8.22 1.67 11.26
N VAL A 172 9.52 1.70 11.52
CA VAL A 172 10.24 2.86 12.02
C VAL A 172 11.46 3.07 11.12
N ALA A 173 11.57 4.28 10.60
CA ALA A 173 12.74 4.76 9.87
C ALA A 173 13.25 6.01 10.57
N THR A 174 14.57 6.15 10.72
CA THR A 174 15.15 7.29 11.41
C THR A 174 16.16 8.01 10.51
N SER A 175 16.59 9.20 10.92
CA SER A 175 17.72 9.88 10.30
C SER A 175 19.08 9.36 10.76
N VAL A 176 19.13 8.65 11.90
CA VAL A 176 20.38 8.19 12.50
C VAL A 176 20.82 6.85 11.95
N ASP A 177 19.87 5.97 11.66
CA ASP A 177 20.11 4.65 11.07
C ASP A 177 19.49 4.56 9.68
N ALA A 178 20.21 3.97 8.74
CA ALA A 178 19.73 3.76 7.38
C ALA A 178 18.74 2.58 7.27
N GLU A 179 18.73 1.70 8.27
CA GLU A 179 17.87 0.53 8.33
C GLU A 179 16.44 0.93 8.75
N VAL A 180 15.46 0.34 8.07
CA VAL A 180 14.05 0.49 8.43
C VAL A 180 13.66 -0.73 9.24
N PHE A 181 13.29 -0.51 10.51
CA PHE A 181 12.69 -1.56 11.32
C PHE A 181 11.25 -1.77 10.87
N VAL A 182 10.84 -3.02 10.66
CA VAL A 182 9.46 -3.39 10.33
C VAL A 182 9.04 -4.53 11.23
N GLU A 183 7.90 -4.37 11.91
CA GLU A 183 7.21 -5.44 12.63
C GLU A 183 5.99 -5.88 11.83
N ASN A 184 5.66 -7.17 11.94
CA ASN A 184 4.51 -7.77 11.26
C ASN A 184 4.56 -7.54 9.73
N GLU A 185 5.74 -7.75 9.14
CA GLU A 185 5.93 -7.57 7.71
C GLU A 185 5.06 -8.56 6.92
N GLY A 186 4.24 -8.02 6.01
CA GLY A 186 3.39 -8.84 5.15
C GLY A 186 2.20 -9.50 5.85
N GLU A 187 1.83 -9.04 7.06
CA GLU A 187 0.49 -9.27 7.65
C GLU A 187 -0.60 -9.12 6.57
#